data_AF-R9K8Y9-F1
#
_entry.id   AF-R9K8Y9-F1
#
_cell.length_a   1.000
_cell.length_b   1.000
_cell.length_c   1.000
_cell.angle_alpha   90.00
_cell.angle_beta   90.00
_cell.angle_gamma   90.00
#
_symmetry.space_group_name_H-M   'P 1'
#
loop_
_entity.id
_entity.type
_entity.pdbx_description
1 polymer ?
#
loop_
_entity_poly.entity_id
_entity_poly.type
_entity_poly.pdbx_seq_one_letter_code
_entity_poly.pdbx_strand_id
1 'polypeptide(L)'
;MFGKGKKQEELEQELLSKQAEADKYLRKLSEVTEKMRLVQKETEEGIVAMEGGQSELDSQMAKLTETVSTAASEAKRQNKRNRELQKQIGALADRADKSEGAYQRSIEGIYRREKELLEMIEQGRKLTSPEEVLELAATGMRQEMEEMVKRISEMGEMERQMGILSLNAAIEAGRLGEEGVKFVKAAEEVRDLSGKYHQSASFMAEKMQKMEERLKEAETQVLYLTQIWNDHNTRLEKAAEGFGAYASRLEETESRKMVTQIRALTESLEQSVGDSEVITKQYDEAQKAVEHAGKTFTQQQETLENLRRKAKEVEDWLRAVGAEISR
;
A
#
# COMPACT_ATOMS: atom_id res chain seq x y z
N MET A 1 4.28 -130.16 50.40
CA MET A 1 4.82 -129.21 49.40
C MET A 1 3.67 -128.57 48.61
N PHE A 2 2.96 -127.56 49.15
CA PHE A 2 1.83 -126.92 48.42
C PHE A 2 1.61 -125.41 48.73
N GLY A 3 2.60 -124.71 49.31
CA GLY A 3 2.48 -123.29 49.72
C GLY A 3 3.34 -122.29 48.96
N LYS A 4 4.23 -122.73 48.05
CA LYS A 4 5.12 -121.84 47.28
C LYS A 4 4.57 -121.44 45.89
N GLY A 5 3.75 -122.29 45.25
CA GLY A 5 3.21 -122.01 43.90
C GLY A 5 2.13 -120.91 43.86
N LYS A 6 1.18 -120.93 44.81
CA LYS A 6 0.10 -119.90 44.88
C LYS A 6 0.60 -118.48 45.10
N LYS A 7 1.65 -118.33 45.93
CA LYS A 7 2.24 -117.01 46.23
C LYS A 7 3.05 -116.47 45.03
N GLN A 8 3.56 -117.36 44.20
CA GLN A 8 4.32 -117.02 42.99
C GLN A 8 3.36 -116.62 41.86
N GLU A 9 2.22 -117.29 41.70
CA GLU A 9 1.14 -116.88 40.78
C GLU A 9 0.50 -115.52 41.16
N GLU A 10 0.27 -115.25 42.44
CA GLU A 10 -0.23 -113.93 42.90
C GLU A 10 0.78 -112.80 42.59
N LEU A 11 2.07 -113.04 42.83
CA LEU A 11 3.15 -112.12 42.49
C LEU A 11 3.29 -111.92 40.97
N GLU A 12 3.11 -112.97 40.16
CA GLU A 12 3.13 -112.88 38.70
C GLU A 12 1.91 -112.11 38.16
N GLN A 13 0.70 -112.31 38.73
CA GLN A 13 -0.47 -111.51 38.38
C GLN A 13 -0.34 -110.05 38.80
N GLU A 14 0.24 -109.78 39.97
CA GLU A 14 0.52 -108.42 40.43
C GLU A 14 1.58 -107.74 39.55
N LEU A 15 2.64 -108.46 39.16
CA LEU A 15 3.67 -108.00 38.23
C LEU A 15 3.07 -107.68 36.85
N LEU A 16 2.25 -108.58 36.29
CA LEU A 16 1.55 -108.37 35.01
C LEU A 16 0.57 -107.19 35.08
N SER A 17 -0.16 -107.05 36.20
CA SER A 17 -1.04 -105.91 36.42
C SER A 17 -0.27 -104.59 36.49
N LYS A 18 0.86 -104.57 37.21
CA LYS A 18 1.75 -103.39 37.28
C LYS A 18 2.42 -103.07 35.96
N GLN A 19 2.78 -104.08 35.17
CA GLN A 19 3.34 -103.92 33.83
C GLN A 19 2.30 -103.36 32.84
N ALA A 20 1.06 -103.87 32.87
CA ALA A 20 -0.03 -103.31 32.08
C ALA A 20 -0.39 -101.87 32.49
N GLU A 21 -0.27 -101.54 33.78
CA GLU A 21 -0.45 -100.18 34.30
C GLU A 21 0.68 -99.24 33.82
N ALA A 22 1.93 -99.70 33.86
CA ALA A 22 3.09 -98.98 33.33
C ALA A 22 3.00 -98.75 31.80
N ASP A 23 2.61 -99.76 31.02
CA ASP A 23 2.40 -99.65 29.58
C ASP A 23 1.29 -98.63 29.25
N LYS A 24 0.21 -98.61 30.05
CA LYS A 24 -0.86 -97.62 29.90
C LYS A 24 -0.37 -96.20 30.18
N TYR A 25 0.51 -96.02 31.18
CA TYR A 25 1.12 -94.72 31.47
C TYR A 25 2.13 -94.30 30.39
N LEU A 26 2.95 -95.22 29.87
CA LEU A 26 3.86 -94.99 28.75
C LEU A 26 3.10 -94.55 27.49
N ARG A 27 2.01 -95.23 27.13
CA ARG A 27 1.16 -94.82 25.99
C ARG A 27 0.60 -93.40 26.16
N LYS A 28 0.10 -93.06 27.35
CA LYS A 28 -0.37 -91.71 27.65
C LYS A 28 0.75 -90.67 27.59
N LEU A 29 1.94 -91.00 28.09
CA LEU A 29 3.12 -90.12 28.01
C LEU A 29 3.54 -89.90 26.56
N SER A 30 3.52 -90.92 25.71
CA SER A 30 3.77 -90.79 24.27
C SER A 30 2.74 -89.89 23.60
N GLU A 31 1.45 -90.08 23.87
CA GLU A 31 0.38 -89.22 23.33
C GLU A 31 0.52 -87.75 23.76
N VAL A 32 0.87 -87.51 25.03
CA VAL A 32 1.10 -86.15 25.54
C VAL A 32 2.36 -85.54 24.91
N THR A 33 3.44 -86.30 24.78
CA THR A 33 4.70 -85.84 24.18
C THR A 33 4.50 -85.47 22.71
N GLU A 34 3.72 -86.27 21.96
CA GLU A 34 3.41 -85.99 20.55
C GLU A 34 2.54 -84.73 20.39
N LYS A 35 1.52 -84.56 21.24
CA LYS A 35 0.73 -83.32 21.29
C LYS A 35 1.60 -82.11 21.66
N MET A 36 2.53 -82.26 22.61
CA MET A 36 3.47 -81.20 22.96
C MET A 36 4.43 -80.88 21.83
N ARG A 37 4.89 -81.86 21.03
CA ARG A 37 5.68 -81.59 19.81
C ARG A 37 4.89 -80.82 18.77
N LEU A 38 3.61 -81.13 18.59
CA LEU A 38 2.75 -80.39 17.66
C LEU A 38 2.61 -78.92 18.13
N VAL A 39 2.26 -78.70 19.40
CA VAL A 39 2.16 -77.36 20.00
C VAL A 39 3.49 -76.61 19.91
N GLN A 40 4.61 -77.29 20.14
CA GLN A 40 5.95 -76.70 20.03
C GLN A 40 6.24 -76.24 18.60
N LYS A 41 5.92 -77.07 17.60
CA LYS A 41 6.09 -76.72 16.19
C LYS A 41 5.23 -75.51 15.81
N GLU A 42 3.96 -75.48 16.23
CA GLU A 42 3.08 -74.32 16.03
C GLU A 42 3.62 -73.07 16.73
N THR A 43 4.24 -73.23 17.91
CA THR A 43 4.87 -72.13 18.66
C THR A 43 6.09 -71.57 17.92
N GLU A 44 6.94 -72.42 17.35
CA GLU A 44 8.09 -72.01 16.53
C GLU A 44 7.67 -71.31 15.25
N GLU A 45 6.67 -71.84 14.54
CA GLU A 45 6.10 -71.19 13.35
C GLU A 45 5.52 -69.81 13.71
N GLY A 46 4.84 -69.70 14.86
CA GLY A 46 4.35 -68.43 15.39
C GLY A 46 5.48 -67.44 15.72
N ILE A 47 6.57 -67.89 16.34
CA ILE A 47 7.74 -67.05 16.64
C ILE A 47 8.39 -66.54 15.35
N VAL A 48 8.58 -67.38 14.34
CA VAL A 48 9.15 -66.97 13.04
C VAL A 48 8.25 -65.93 12.35
N ALA A 49 6.93 -66.12 12.39
CA ALA A 49 6.00 -65.12 11.86
C ALA A 49 6.08 -63.79 12.62
N MET A 50 6.20 -63.83 13.95
CA MET A 50 6.40 -62.64 14.78
C MET A 50 7.75 -61.96 14.51
N GLU A 51 8.83 -62.70 14.27
CA GLU A 51 10.14 -62.16 13.86
C GLU A 51 10.06 -61.41 12.52
N GLY A 52 9.35 -61.98 11.55
CA GLY A 52 9.07 -61.31 10.27
C GLY A 52 8.28 -60.01 10.45
N GLY A 53 7.24 -60.04 11.30
CA GLY A 53 6.46 -58.84 11.65
C GLY A 53 7.30 -57.78 12.37
N GLN A 54 8.24 -58.20 13.22
CA GLN A 54 9.15 -57.30 13.92
C GLN A 54 10.09 -56.59 12.92
N SER A 55 10.73 -57.33 12.01
CA SER A 55 11.60 -56.71 11.00
C SER A 55 10.87 -55.68 10.13
N GLU A 56 9.60 -55.91 9.79
CA GLU A 56 8.79 -54.95 9.03
C GLU A 56 8.46 -53.71 9.86
N LEU A 57 8.07 -53.89 11.13
CA LEU A 57 7.78 -52.80 12.04
C LEU A 57 9.02 -51.93 12.34
N ASP A 58 10.22 -52.51 12.43
CA ASP A 58 11.48 -51.76 12.56
C ASP A 58 11.70 -50.79 11.40
N SER A 59 11.53 -51.30 10.17
CA SER A 59 11.64 -50.50 8.95
C SER A 59 10.61 -49.37 8.94
N GLN A 60 9.36 -49.67 9.32
CA GLN A 60 8.29 -48.69 9.41
C GLN A 60 8.55 -47.64 10.50
N MET A 61 9.09 -48.02 11.66
CA MET A 61 9.43 -47.10 12.75
C MET A 61 10.59 -46.17 12.40
N ALA A 62 11.63 -46.69 11.73
CA ALA A 62 12.74 -45.88 11.24
C ALA A 62 12.23 -44.81 10.27
N LYS A 63 11.41 -45.21 9.29
CA LYS A 63 10.81 -44.29 8.31
C LYS A 63 9.86 -43.28 8.96
N LEU A 64 9.06 -43.71 9.94
CA LEU A 64 8.16 -42.83 10.68
C LEU A 64 8.93 -41.78 11.49
N THR A 65 10.02 -42.18 12.15
CA THR A 65 10.91 -41.29 12.90
C THR A 65 11.52 -40.22 12.00
N GLU A 66 12.05 -40.63 10.84
CA GLU A 66 12.61 -39.71 9.85
C GLU A 66 11.56 -38.73 9.32
N THR A 67 10.38 -39.25 8.97
CA THR A 67 9.26 -38.45 8.43
C THR A 67 8.80 -37.40 9.44
N VAL A 68 8.57 -37.80 10.69
CA VAL A 68 8.10 -36.90 11.75
C VAL A 68 9.18 -35.87 12.10
N SER A 69 10.45 -36.27 12.18
CA SER A 69 11.58 -35.36 12.43
C SER A 69 11.72 -34.30 11.33
N THR A 70 11.66 -34.74 10.07
CA THR A 70 11.74 -33.86 8.91
C THR A 70 10.57 -32.87 8.91
N ALA A 71 9.34 -33.36 9.12
CA ALA A 71 8.16 -32.53 9.14
C ALA A 71 8.14 -31.53 10.31
N ALA A 72 8.63 -31.93 11.49
CA ALA A 72 8.83 -31.03 12.63
C ALA A 72 9.81 -29.90 12.30
N SER A 73 10.91 -30.22 11.62
CA SER A 73 11.91 -29.24 11.21
C SER A 73 11.36 -28.26 10.17
N GLU A 74 10.55 -28.75 9.22
CA GLU A 74 9.89 -27.92 8.20
C GLU A 74 8.87 -26.99 8.83
N ALA A 75 8.04 -27.49 9.75
CA ALA A 75 7.06 -26.67 10.49
C ALA A 75 7.73 -25.53 11.25
N LYS A 76 8.83 -25.80 11.96
CA LYS A 76 9.63 -24.77 12.66
C LYS A 76 10.21 -23.75 11.69
N ARG A 77 10.71 -24.19 10.54
CA ARG A 77 11.25 -23.31 9.49
C ARG A 77 10.16 -22.44 8.86
N GLN A 78 9.00 -23.02 8.58
CA GLN A 78 7.84 -22.31 8.06
C GLN A 78 7.35 -21.25 9.05
N ASN A 79 7.24 -21.58 10.33
CA ASN A 79 6.86 -20.62 11.36
C ASN A 79 7.82 -19.43 11.42
N LYS A 80 9.14 -19.69 11.36
CA LYS A 80 10.16 -18.63 11.29
C LYS A 80 9.98 -17.74 10.05
N ARG A 81 9.70 -18.32 8.88
CA ARG A 81 9.40 -17.56 7.64
C ARG A 81 8.14 -16.71 7.79
N ASN A 82 7.07 -17.26 8.36
CA ASN A 82 5.82 -16.53 8.58
C ASN A 82 6.02 -15.34 9.51
N ARG A 83 6.76 -15.49 10.62
CA ARG A 83 7.11 -14.38 11.51
C ARG A 83 7.94 -13.29 10.85
N GLU A 84 8.84 -13.67 9.94
CA GLU A 84 9.61 -12.69 9.17
C GLU A 84 8.73 -11.95 8.16
N LEU A 85 7.85 -12.67 7.46
CA LEU A 85 6.85 -12.06 6.59
C LEU A 85 5.93 -11.11 7.38
N GLN A 86 5.61 -11.42 8.64
CA GLN A 86 4.74 -10.59 9.47
C GLN A 86 5.39 -9.25 9.76
N LYS A 87 6.70 -9.22 10.02
CA LYS A 87 7.46 -7.97 10.15
C LYS A 87 7.47 -7.16 8.86
N GLN A 88 7.68 -7.82 7.72
CA GLN A 88 7.71 -7.15 6.42
C GLN A 88 6.36 -6.55 6.06
N ILE A 89 5.28 -7.29 6.29
CA ILE A 89 3.90 -6.81 6.07
C ILE A 89 3.53 -5.71 7.06
N GLY A 90 3.95 -5.78 8.33
CA GLY A 90 3.79 -4.68 9.28
C GLY A 90 4.46 -3.39 8.80
N ALA A 91 5.71 -3.47 8.33
CA ALA A 91 6.40 -2.32 7.75
C ALA A 91 5.72 -1.81 6.45
N LEU A 92 5.12 -2.70 5.67
CA LEU A 92 4.35 -2.33 4.47
C LEU A 92 3.04 -1.63 4.85
N ALA A 93 2.35 -2.09 5.90
CA ALA A 93 1.14 -1.48 6.43
C ALA A 93 1.41 -0.05 6.93
N ASP A 94 2.48 0.15 7.71
CA ASP A 94 2.90 1.48 8.16
C ASP A 94 3.19 2.44 7.00
N ARG A 95 3.82 1.94 5.92
CA ARG A 95 4.08 2.73 4.71
C ARG A 95 2.79 3.08 3.98
N ALA A 96 1.86 2.13 3.88
CA ALA A 96 0.58 2.34 3.24
C ALA A 96 -0.27 3.36 3.99
N ASP A 97 -0.36 3.28 5.32
CA ASP A 97 -1.08 4.26 6.15
C ASP A 97 -0.45 5.67 6.06
N LYS A 98 0.88 5.77 6.06
CA LYS A 98 1.58 7.06 5.83
C LYS A 98 1.29 7.63 4.45
N SER A 99 1.26 6.77 3.42
CA SER A 99 0.92 7.16 2.05
C SER A 99 -0.51 7.67 1.96
N GLU A 100 -1.47 6.95 2.56
CA GLU A 100 -2.88 7.36 2.61
C GLU A 100 -3.04 8.72 3.28
N GLY A 101 -2.38 8.94 4.42
CA GLY A 101 -2.39 10.24 5.08
C GLY A 101 -1.79 11.36 4.22
N ALA A 102 -0.76 11.06 3.41
CA ALA A 102 -0.19 12.03 2.47
C ALA A 102 -1.15 12.35 1.31
N TYR A 103 -1.86 11.35 0.79
CA TYR A 103 -2.90 11.53 -0.23
C TYR A 103 -4.03 12.41 0.29
N GLN A 104 -4.54 12.11 1.49
CA GLN A 104 -5.60 12.90 2.11
C GLN A 104 -5.21 14.37 2.28
N ARG A 105 -4.01 14.65 2.80
CA ARG A 105 -3.48 16.02 2.91
C ARG A 105 -3.32 16.70 1.55
N SER A 106 -2.97 15.95 0.52
CA SER A 106 -2.82 16.48 -0.83
C SER A 106 -4.17 16.89 -1.42
N ILE A 107 -5.19 16.04 -1.26
CA ILE A 107 -6.58 16.33 -1.66
C ILE A 107 -7.10 17.58 -0.94
N GLU A 108 -6.94 17.66 0.38
CA GLU A 108 -7.33 18.85 1.16
C GLU A 108 -6.59 20.12 0.69
N GLY A 109 -5.31 20.00 0.37
CA GLY A 109 -4.51 21.09 -0.18
C GLY A 109 -4.99 21.55 -1.56
N ILE A 110 -5.45 20.63 -2.40
CA ILE A 110 -6.01 20.93 -3.73
C ILE A 110 -7.33 21.68 -3.59
N TYR A 111 -8.26 21.18 -2.78
CA TYR A 111 -9.55 21.85 -2.55
C TYR A 111 -9.38 23.26 -1.98
N ARG A 112 -8.38 23.45 -1.09
CA ARG A 112 -8.06 24.78 -0.57
C ARG A 112 -7.61 25.74 -1.68
N ARG A 113 -6.69 25.29 -2.54
CA ARG A 113 -6.17 26.10 -3.66
C ARG A 113 -7.24 26.39 -4.71
N GLU A 114 -8.09 25.41 -5.00
CA GLU A 114 -9.24 25.59 -5.89
C GLU A 114 -10.18 26.66 -5.34
N LYS A 115 -10.50 26.61 -4.03
CA LYS A 115 -11.30 27.64 -3.37
C LYS A 115 -10.65 29.04 -3.46
N GLU A 116 -9.36 29.14 -3.15
CA GLU A 116 -8.62 30.41 -3.26
C GLU A 116 -8.66 30.97 -4.68
N LEU A 117 -8.54 30.13 -5.71
CA LEU A 117 -8.68 30.55 -7.11
C LEU A 117 -10.10 31.02 -7.45
N LEU A 118 -11.13 30.31 -7.00
CA LEU A 118 -12.52 30.72 -7.21
C LEU A 118 -12.81 32.07 -6.57
N GLU A 119 -12.29 32.32 -5.36
CA GLU A 119 -12.37 33.63 -4.71
C GLU A 119 -11.64 34.72 -5.51
N MET A 120 -10.46 34.42 -6.08
CA MET A 120 -9.74 35.34 -6.95
C MET A 120 -10.52 35.66 -8.23
N ILE A 121 -11.15 34.67 -8.86
CA ILE A 121 -12.00 34.87 -10.05
C ILE A 121 -13.20 35.75 -9.70
N GLU A 122 -13.83 35.51 -8.55
CA GLU A 122 -14.98 36.31 -8.11
C GLU A 122 -14.57 37.77 -7.81
N GLN A 123 -13.44 37.99 -7.14
CA GLN A 123 -12.87 39.33 -6.96
C GLN A 123 -12.53 39.97 -8.31
N GLY A 124 -12.01 39.18 -9.24
CA GLY A 124 -11.66 39.61 -10.59
C GLY A 124 -12.85 40.12 -11.40
N ARG A 125 -14.03 39.51 -11.19
CA ARG A 125 -15.31 39.91 -11.81
C ARG A 125 -15.97 41.11 -11.13
N LYS A 126 -15.70 41.35 -9.84
CA LYS A 126 -16.27 42.47 -9.07
C LYS A 126 -15.54 43.80 -9.27
N LEU A 127 -14.32 43.77 -9.78
CA LEU A 127 -13.62 44.98 -10.18
C LEU A 127 -14.40 45.63 -11.33
N THR A 128 -14.90 46.86 -11.09
CA THR A 128 -15.49 47.71 -12.13
C THR A 128 -14.55 47.73 -13.32
N SER A 129 -15.07 47.47 -14.54
CA SER A 129 -14.21 47.35 -15.71
C SER A 129 -13.35 48.61 -15.82
N PRO A 130 -12.01 48.50 -15.92
CA PRO A 130 -11.14 49.63 -16.19
C PRO A 130 -11.63 50.49 -17.36
N GLU A 131 -12.31 49.86 -18.34
CA GLU A 131 -13.00 50.54 -19.43
C GLU A 131 -14.13 51.45 -18.97
N GLU A 132 -15.02 51.01 -18.07
CA GLU A 132 -16.15 51.84 -17.61
C GLU A 132 -15.68 53.08 -16.86
N VAL A 133 -14.67 52.93 -16.01
CA VAL A 133 -14.09 54.05 -15.24
C VAL A 133 -13.37 55.02 -16.17
N LEU A 134 -12.58 54.50 -17.13
CA LEU A 134 -11.86 55.34 -18.06
C LEU A 134 -12.82 56.04 -19.04
N GLU A 135 -13.82 55.36 -19.58
CA GLU A 135 -14.78 55.94 -20.54
C GLU A 135 -15.49 57.15 -19.93
N LEU A 136 -15.89 57.06 -18.66
CA LEU A 136 -16.48 58.17 -17.93
C LEU A 136 -15.50 59.35 -17.79
N ALA A 137 -14.25 59.06 -17.39
CA ALA A 137 -13.22 60.09 -17.21
C ALA A 137 -12.78 60.73 -18.54
N ALA A 138 -12.62 59.93 -19.59
CA ALA A 138 -12.23 60.37 -20.93
C ALA A 138 -13.31 61.22 -21.59
N THR A 139 -14.59 60.89 -21.38
CA THR A 139 -15.70 61.72 -21.84
C THR A 139 -15.68 63.11 -21.20
N GLY A 140 -15.47 63.18 -19.87
CA GLY A 140 -15.32 64.47 -19.17
C GLY A 140 -14.11 65.28 -19.67
N MET A 141 -12.95 64.63 -19.82
CA MET A 141 -11.75 65.29 -20.36
C MET A 141 -11.95 65.79 -21.80
N ARG A 142 -12.62 65.03 -22.67
CA ARG A 142 -12.92 65.48 -24.04
C ARG A 142 -13.76 66.76 -24.05
N GLN A 143 -14.79 66.82 -23.20
CA GLN A 143 -15.63 68.02 -23.08
C GLN A 143 -14.83 69.25 -22.62
N GLU A 144 -14.00 69.11 -21.57
CA GLU A 144 -13.15 70.21 -21.09
C GLU A 144 -12.14 70.68 -22.15
N MET A 145 -11.58 69.74 -22.91
CA MET A 145 -10.64 70.04 -23.99
C MET A 145 -11.30 70.79 -25.15
N GLU A 146 -12.50 70.37 -25.57
CA GLU A 146 -13.28 71.07 -26.60
C GLU A 146 -13.58 72.51 -26.19
N GLU A 147 -13.98 72.73 -24.93
CA GLU A 147 -14.20 74.07 -24.37
C GLU A 147 -12.92 74.92 -24.38
N MET A 148 -11.78 74.35 -24.02
CA MET A 148 -10.49 75.05 -24.06
C MET A 148 -10.07 75.41 -25.48
N VAL A 149 -10.24 74.50 -26.45
CA VAL A 149 -9.94 74.77 -27.87
C VAL A 149 -10.79 75.93 -28.38
N LYS A 150 -12.09 75.96 -28.04
CA LYS A 150 -12.96 77.08 -28.39
C LYS A 150 -12.46 78.41 -27.81
N ARG A 151 -12.10 78.45 -26.53
CA ARG A 151 -11.53 79.65 -25.89
C ARG A 151 -10.22 80.08 -26.53
N ILE A 152 -9.33 79.15 -26.87
CA ILE A 152 -8.07 79.47 -27.56
C ILE A 152 -8.35 80.07 -28.95
N SER A 153 -9.37 79.60 -29.66
CA SER A 153 -9.80 80.20 -30.92
C SER A 153 -10.28 81.64 -30.74
N GLU A 154 -11.11 81.90 -29.72
CA GLU A 154 -11.56 83.26 -29.36
C GLU A 154 -10.37 84.18 -29.01
N MET A 155 -9.35 83.66 -28.30
CA MET A 155 -8.10 84.40 -28.05
C MET A 155 -7.38 84.75 -29.36
N GLY A 156 -7.31 83.84 -30.33
CA GLY A 156 -6.74 84.12 -31.65
C GLY A 156 -7.47 85.23 -32.42
N GLU A 157 -8.79 85.32 -32.27
CA GLU A 157 -9.58 86.42 -32.86
C GLU A 157 -9.31 87.76 -32.16
N MET A 158 -9.24 87.76 -30.82
CA MET A 158 -8.92 88.97 -30.04
C MET A 158 -7.52 89.50 -30.38
N GLU A 159 -6.56 88.60 -30.57
CA GLU A 159 -5.22 88.93 -31.04
C GLU A 159 -5.25 89.67 -32.37
N ARG A 160 -5.90 89.09 -33.39
CA ARG A 160 -6.06 89.75 -34.69
C ARG A 160 -6.68 91.13 -34.57
N GLN A 161 -7.72 91.28 -33.75
CA GLN A 161 -8.34 92.58 -33.51
C GLN A 161 -7.39 93.56 -32.84
N MET A 162 -6.65 93.15 -31.80
CA MET A 162 -5.63 93.98 -31.14
C MET A 162 -4.53 94.41 -32.12
N GLY A 163 -4.05 93.51 -32.98
CA GLY A 163 -3.08 93.80 -34.01
C GLY A 163 -3.58 94.83 -35.05
N ILE A 164 -4.83 94.69 -35.50
CA ILE A 164 -5.45 95.65 -36.45
C ILE A 164 -5.67 97.01 -35.78
N LEU A 165 -6.20 97.03 -34.56
CA LEU A 165 -6.48 98.27 -33.84
C LEU A 165 -5.19 99.02 -33.50
N SER A 166 -4.15 98.32 -33.04
CA SER A 166 -2.85 98.91 -32.74
C SER A 166 -2.17 99.44 -34.01
N LEU A 167 -2.23 98.72 -35.12
CA LEU A 167 -1.71 99.22 -36.40
C LEU A 167 -2.45 100.49 -36.85
N ASN A 168 -3.78 100.48 -36.81
CA ASN A 168 -4.59 101.65 -37.19
C ASN A 168 -4.31 102.84 -36.27
N ALA A 169 -4.14 102.61 -34.96
CA ALA A 169 -3.78 103.64 -33.99
C ALA A 169 -2.37 104.21 -34.25
N ALA A 170 -1.39 103.36 -34.59
CA ALA A 170 -0.05 103.80 -34.94
C ALA A 170 -0.04 104.66 -36.22
N ILE A 171 -0.83 104.28 -37.23
CA ILE A 171 -0.99 105.05 -38.47
C ILE A 171 -1.60 106.43 -38.19
N GLU A 172 -2.70 106.49 -37.44
CA GLU A 172 -3.38 107.78 -37.15
C GLU A 172 -2.54 108.67 -36.23
N ALA A 173 -1.84 108.09 -35.25
CA ALA A 173 -0.89 108.81 -34.41
C ALA A 173 0.29 109.37 -35.22
N GLY A 174 0.81 108.61 -36.20
CA GLY A 174 1.85 109.10 -37.11
C GLY A 174 1.41 110.28 -37.97
N ARG A 175 0.10 110.38 -38.25
CA ARG A 175 -0.50 111.49 -39.02
C ARG A 175 -0.52 112.83 -38.28
N LEU A 176 -0.39 112.80 -36.94
CA LEU A 176 -0.32 113.99 -36.09
C LEU A 176 1.09 114.61 -36.01
N GLY A 177 2.10 114.02 -36.67
CA GLY A 177 3.47 114.55 -36.69
C GLY A 177 4.16 114.45 -35.32
N GLU A 178 4.86 115.51 -34.90
CA GLU A 178 5.66 115.51 -33.66
C GLU A 178 4.82 115.29 -32.38
N GLU A 179 3.56 115.74 -32.36
CA GLU A 179 2.68 115.55 -31.19
C GLU A 179 2.23 114.10 -31.00
N GLY A 180 2.25 113.29 -32.07
CA GLY A 180 1.77 111.90 -32.09
C GLY A 180 2.81 110.84 -31.70
N VAL A 181 4.08 111.20 -31.56
CA VAL A 181 5.21 110.25 -31.36
C VAL A 181 5.01 109.32 -30.16
N LYS A 182 4.49 109.84 -29.04
CA LYS A 182 4.22 109.02 -27.84
C LYS A 182 3.08 108.02 -28.06
N PHE A 183 2.09 108.37 -28.87
CA PHE A 183 0.96 107.50 -29.21
C PHE A 183 1.37 106.41 -30.21
N VAL A 184 2.25 106.73 -31.17
CA VAL A 184 2.85 105.73 -32.07
C VAL A 184 3.59 104.67 -31.25
N LYS A 185 4.44 105.09 -30.31
CA LYS A 185 5.18 104.16 -29.45
C LYS A 185 4.27 103.27 -28.60
N ALA A 186 3.21 103.83 -28.02
CA ALA A 186 2.23 103.06 -27.25
C ALA A 186 1.47 102.06 -28.14
N ALA A 187 1.12 102.44 -29.37
CA ALA A 187 0.45 101.55 -30.32
C ALA A 187 1.38 100.42 -30.79
N GLU A 188 2.67 100.69 -31.01
CA GLU A 188 3.68 99.66 -31.29
C GLU A 188 3.86 98.69 -30.12
N GLU A 189 3.86 99.17 -28.86
CA GLU A 189 3.88 98.31 -27.68
C GLU A 189 2.66 97.39 -27.59
N VAL A 190 1.46 97.88 -27.91
CA VAL A 190 0.23 97.05 -27.98
C VAL A 190 0.34 96.01 -29.11
N ARG A 191 0.93 96.37 -30.25
CA ARG A 191 1.16 95.45 -31.36
C ARG A 191 2.15 94.33 -30.98
N ASP A 192 3.23 94.67 -30.28
CA ASP A 192 4.18 93.68 -29.76
C ASP A 192 3.55 92.76 -28.71
N LEU A 193 2.69 93.31 -27.83
CA LEU A 193 1.90 92.53 -26.88
C LEU A 193 0.91 91.59 -27.58
N SER A 194 0.26 92.03 -28.66
CA SER A 194 -0.59 91.18 -29.51
C SER A 194 0.21 90.00 -30.08
N GLY A 195 1.42 90.26 -30.59
CA GLY A 195 2.30 89.20 -31.09
C GLY A 195 2.69 88.17 -30.03
N LYS A 196 3.00 88.62 -28.80
CA LYS A 196 3.27 87.70 -27.66
C LYS A 196 2.01 86.92 -27.25
N TYR A 197 0.85 87.55 -27.29
CA TYR A 197 -0.43 86.91 -27.01
C TYR A 197 -0.76 85.84 -28.06
N HIS A 198 -0.48 86.10 -29.34
CA HIS A 198 -0.57 85.10 -30.42
C HIS A 198 0.27 83.88 -30.11
N GLN A 199 1.55 84.10 -29.78
CA GLN A 199 2.48 83.01 -29.49
C GLN A 199 2.00 82.16 -28.29
N SER A 200 1.44 82.79 -27.26
CA SER A 200 0.86 82.08 -26.12
C SER A 200 -0.38 81.28 -26.50
N ALA A 201 -1.28 81.84 -27.31
CA ALA A 201 -2.47 81.14 -27.79
C ALA A 201 -2.10 79.93 -28.67
N SER A 202 -1.15 80.09 -29.60
CA SER A 202 -0.63 78.98 -30.41
C SER A 202 0.02 77.89 -29.56
N PHE A 203 0.79 78.26 -28.54
CA PHE A 203 1.37 77.29 -27.61
C PHE A 203 0.29 76.51 -26.83
N MET A 204 -0.78 77.19 -26.39
CA MET A 204 -1.91 76.52 -25.74
C MET A 204 -2.63 75.56 -26.69
N ALA A 205 -2.83 75.94 -27.95
CA ALA A 205 -3.42 75.05 -28.97
C ALA A 205 -2.57 73.78 -29.18
N GLU A 206 -1.25 73.93 -29.29
CA GLU A 206 -0.32 72.78 -29.41
C GLU A 206 -0.41 71.87 -28.18
N LYS A 207 -0.51 72.45 -26.97
CA LYS A 207 -0.68 71.68 -25.73
C LYS A 207 -2.01 70.94 -25.67
N MET A 208 -3.10 71.53 -26.16
CA MET A 208 -4.39 70.85 -26.25
C MET A 208 -4.33 69.67 -27.21
N GLN A 209 -3.72 69.84 -28.39
CA GLN A 209 -3.55 68.72 -29.33
C GLN A 209 -2.75 67.57 -28.71
N LYS A 210 -1.65 67.87 -28.02
CA LYS A 210 -0.85 66.85 -27.30
C LYS A 210 -1.63 66.18 -26.18
N MET A 211 -2.55 66.89 -25.53
CA MET A 211 -3.40 66.32 -24.49
C MET A 211 -4.44 65.35 -25.09
N GLU A 212 -4.90 65.61 -26.31
CA GLU A 212 -5.85 64.75 -27.03
C GLU A 212 -5.17 63.44 -27.45
N GLU A 213 -3.95 63.56 -27.99
CA GLU A 213 -3.10 62.41 -28.34
C GLU A 213 -2.85 61.52 -27.12
N ARG A 214 -2.46 62.12 -25.98
CA ARG A 214 -2.24 61.38 -24.72
C ARG A 214 -3.51 60.73 -24.18
N LEU A 215 -4.68 61.35 -24.37
CA LEU A 215 -5.95 60.77 -23.97
C LEU A 215 -6.28 59.52 -24.81
N LYS A 216 -6.10 59.59 -26.13
CA LYS A 216 -6.28 58.44 -27.03
C LYS A 216 -5.31 57.29 -26.73
N GLU A 217 -4.06 57.63 -26.40
CA GLU A 217 -3.08 56.64 -25.94
C GLU A 217 -3.54 55.95 -24.65
N ALA A 218 -4.06 56.71 -23.68
CA ALA A 218 -4.60 56.16 -22.44
C ALA A 218 -5.81 55.24 -22.68
N GLU A 219 -6.75 55.63 -23.56
CA GLU A 219 -7.86 54.79 -24.01
C GLU A 219 -7.37 53.46 -24.61
N THR A 220 -6.39 53.53 -25.49
CA THR A 220 -5.79 52.33 -26.12
C THR A 220 -5.13 51.42 -25.08
N GLN A 221 -4.41 52.00 -24.11
CA GLN A 221 -3.76 51.24 -23.03
C GLN A 221 -4.78 50.54 -22.12
N VAL A 222 -5.90 51.18 -21.81
CA VAL A 222 -6.95 50.57 -20.98
C VAL A 222 -7.65 49.43 -21.71
N LEU A 223 -7.96 49.57 -23.00
CA LEU A 223 -8.51 48.47 -23.81
C LEU A 223 -7.56 47.25 -23.78
N TYR A 224 -6.26 47.48 -23.93
CA TYR A 224 -5.26 46.42 -23.85
C TYR A 224 -5.20 45.77 -22.46
N LEU A 225 -5.29 46.56 -21.39
CA LEU A 225 -5.35 46.05 -20.01
C LEU A 225 -6.60 45.20 -19.77
N THR A 226 -7.76 45.59 -20.29
CA THR A 226 -8.99 44.80 -20.18
C THR A 226 -8.88 43.47 -20.93
N GLN A 227 -8.23 43.46 -22.09
CA GLN A 227 -7.97 42.21 -22.80
C GLN A 227 -7.06 41.28 -22.00
N ILE A 228 -5.97 41.79 -21.42
CA ILE A 228 -5.09 41.01 -20.54
C ILE A 228 -5.86 40.48 -19.32
N TRP A 229 -6.73 41.30 -18.74
CA TRP A 229 -7.54 40.93 -17.59
C TRP A 229 -8.50 39.78 -17.90
N ASN A 230 -9.17 39.81 -19.05
CA ASN A 230 -10.07 38.75 -19.49
C ASN A 230 -9.31 37.44 -19.79
N ASP A 231 -8.13 37.52 -20.40
CA ASP A 231 -7.26 36.35 -20.58
C ASP A 231 -6.80 35.79 -19.23
N HIS A 232 -6.42 36.66 -18.29
CA HIS A 232 -6.04 36.27 -16.94
C HIS A 232 -7.16 35.51 -16.22
N ASN A 233 -8.39 36.04 -16.22
CA ASN A 233 -9.55 35.36 -15.63
C ASN A 233 -9.82 34.00 -16.28
N THR A 234 -9.75 33.91 -17.61
CA THR A 234 -9.91 32.64 -18.35
C THR A 234 -8.85 31.62 -17.95
N ARG A 235 -7.60 32.06 -17.72
CA ARG A 235 -6.51 31.19 -17.26
C ARG A 235 -6.71 30.72 -15.83
N LEU A 236 -7.25 31.56 -14.95
CA LEU A 236 -7.60 31.16 -13.58
C LEU A 236 -8.74 30.12 -13.58
N GLU A 237 -9.77 30.29 -14.40
CA GLU A 237 -10.88 29.33 -14.54
C GLU A 237 -10.37 27.95 -14.97
N LYS A 238 -9.51 27.90 -16.02
CA LYS A 238 -8.86 26.65 -16.44
C LYS A 238 -7.99 26.02 -15.36
N ALA A 239 -7.32 26.84 -14.54
CA ALA A 239 -6.52 26.34 -13.43
C ALA A 239 -7.40 25.72 -12.33
N ALA A 240 -8.56 26.31 -12.03
CA ALA A 240 -9.54 25.75 -11.10
C ALA A 240 -10.08 24.39 -11.59
N GLU A 241 -10.48 24.30 -12.87
CA GLU A 241 -10.89 23.02 -13.50
C GLU A 241 -9.77 21.97 -13.41
N GLY A 242 -8.52 22.38 -13.64
CA GLY A 242 -7.35 21.51 -13.53
C GLY A 242 -7.14 20.95 -12.12
N PHE A 243 -7.42 21.73 -11.08
CA PHE A 243 -7.39 21.26 -9.70
C PHE A 243 -8.49 20.24 -9.39
N GLY A 244 -9.73 20.50 -9.85
CA GLY A 244 -10.82 19.52 -9.71
C GLY A 244 -10.48 18.18 -10.35
N ALA A 245 -9.96 18.19 -11.58
CA ALA A 245 -9.52 16.97 -12.26
C ALA A 245 -8.35 16.27 -11.54
N TYR A 246 -7.44 17.04 -10.95
CA TYR A 246 -6.32 16.49 -10.18
C TYR A 246 -6.80 15.84 -8.88
N ALA A 247 -7.77 16.44 -8.19
CA ALA A 247 -8.40 15.85 -7.00
C ALA A 247 -9.08 14.51 -7.33
N SER A 248 -9.90 14.44 -8.39
CA SER A 248 -10.56 13.19 -8.80
C SER A 248 -9.56 12.07 -9.13
N ARG A 249 -8.47 12.38 -9.86
CA ARG A 249 -7.43 11.38 -10.16
C ARG A 249 -6.72 10.87 -8.91
N LEU A 250 -6.50 11.75 -7.93
CA LEU A 250 -5.92 11.38 -6.64
C LEU A 250 -6.86 10.48 -5.84
N GLU A 251 -8.17 10.75 -5.86
CA GLU A 251 -9.18 9.91 -5.21
C GLU A 251 -9.30 8.52 -5.86
N GLU A 252 -9.17 8.43 -7.19
CA GLU A 252 -9.20 7.17 -7.94
C GLU A 252 -7.90 6.34 -7.82
N THR A 253 -6.86 6.87 -7.16
CA THR A 253 -5.56 6.20 -7.11
C THR A 253 -5.63 4.87 -6.37
N GLU A 254 -5.11 3.82 -7.02
CA GLU A 254 -5.08 2.42 -6.53
C GLU A 254 -4.44 2.22 -5.15
N SER A 255 -3.68 3.21 -4.65
CA SER A 255 -3.09 3.21 -3.31
C SER A 255 -4.13 3.03 -2.19
N ARG A 256 -5.35 3.55 -2.34
CA ARG A 256 -6.44 3.33 -1.38
C ARG A 256 -6.85 1.86 -1.28
N LYS A 257 -6.93 1.17 -2.42
CA LYS A 257 -7.23 -0.26 -2.47
C LYS A 257 -6.08 -1.09 -1.89
N MET A 258 -4.84 -0.63 -2.07
CA MET A 258 -3.64 -1.27 -1.54
C MET A 258 -3.63 -1.31 0.01
N VAL A 259 -4.09 -0.25 0.69
CA VAL A 259 -4.23 -0.25 2.17
C VAL A 259 -5.15 -1.38 2.63
N THR A 260 -6.32 -1.53 2.01
CA THR A 260 -7.28 -2.59 2.36
C THR A 260 -6.72 -3.98 2.09
N GLN A 261 -6.02 -4.17 0.95
CA GLN A 261 -5.37 -5.44 0.62
C GLN A 261 -4.25 -5.78 1.61
N ILE A 262 -3.46 -4.80 2.05
CA ILE A 262 -2.41 -5.01 3.05
C ILE A 262 -3.01 -5.41 4.40
N ARG A 263 -4.12 -4.78 4.83
CA ARG A 263 -4.81 -5.18 6.06
C ARG A 263 -5.31 -6.62 6.01
N ALA A 264 -5.96 -7.01 4.90
CA ALA A 264 -6.40 -8.39 4.69
C ALA A 264 -5.22 -9.38 4.69
N LEU A 265 -4.08 -8.99 4.11
CA LEU A 265 -2.86 -9.80 4.12
C LEU A 265 -2.26 -9.94 5.52
N THR A 266 -2.29 -8.88 6.34
CA THR A 266 -1.88 -8.92 7.75
C THR A 266 -2.72 -9.91 8.54
N GLU A 267 -4.05 -9.83 8.44
CA GLU A 267 -4.97 -10.74 9.14
C GLU A 267 -4.74 -12.21 8.71
N SER A 268 -4.62 -12.46 7.41
CA SER A 268 -4.34 -13.80 6.88
C SER A 268 -3.00 -14.37 7.38
N LEU A 269 -1.99 -13.52 7.50
CA LEU A 269 -0.68 -13.94 7.98
C LEU A 269 -0.66 -14.19 9.48
N GLU A 270 -1.37 -13.40 10.28
CA GLU A 270 -1.56 -13.65 11.71
C GLU A 270 -2.21 -15.01 11.95
N GLN A 271 -3.25 -15.34 11.18
CA GLN A 271 -3.86 -16.67 11.21
C GLN A 271 -2.84 -17.75 10.83
N SER A 272 -2.07 -17.56 9.76
CA SER A 272 -1.06 -18.54 9.32
C SER A 272 0.07 -18.77 10.33
N VAL A 273 0.45 -17.74 11.10
CA VAL A 273 1.39 -17.87 12.22
C VAL A 273 0.77 -18.73 13.32
N GLY A 274 -0.49 -18.46 13.70
CA GLY A 274 -1.23 -19.26 14.69
C GLY A 274 -1.35 -20.73 14.30
N ASP A 275 -1.75 -21.00 13.07
CA ASP A 275 -1.85 -22.37 12.53
C ASP A 275 -0.48 -23.07 12.54
N SER A 276 0.59 -22.34 12.19
CA SER A 276 1.96 -22.88 12.21
C SER A 276 2.45 -23.21 13.62
N GLU A 277 2.01 -22.47 14.65
CA GLU A 277 2.32 -22.78 16.06
C GLU A 277 1.62 -24.06 16.51
N VAL A 278 0.35 -24.24 16.13
CA VAL A 278 -0.41 -25.47 16.40
C VAL A 278 0.26 -26.67 15.72
N ILE A 279 0.61 -26.55 14.44
CA ILE A 279 1.29 -27.61 13.68
C ILE A 279 2.64 -27.97 14.32
N THR A 280 3.41 -26.96 14.75
CA THR A 280 4.70 -27.20 15.43
C THR A 280 4.50 -28.02 16.71
N LYS A 281 3.47 -27.70 17.50
CA LYS A 281 3.13 -28.45 18.72
C LYS A 281 2.70 -29.88 18.41
N GLN A 282 1.88 -30.09 17.38
CA GLN A 282 1.46 -31.42 16.93
C GLN A 282 2.66 -32.29 16.53
N TYR A 283 3.64 -31.72 15.84
CA TYR A 283 4.85 -32.46 15.49
C TYR A 283 5.75 -32.77 16.69
N ASP A 284 5.87 -31.86 17.67
CA ASP A 284 6.60 -32.15 18.92
C ASP A 284 5.91 -33.29 19.71
N GLU A 285 4.57 -33.34 19.71
CA GLU A 285 3.80 -34.45 20.30
C GLU A 285 3.98 -35.77 19.52
N ALA A 286 3.96 -35.71 18.19
CA ALA A 286 4.23 -36.86 17.34
C ALA A 286 5.65 -37.42 17.54
N GLN A 287 6.66 -36.56 17.70
CA GLN A 287 8.03 -37.00 18.00
C GLN A 287 8.09 -37.80 19.32
N LYS A 288 7.40 -37.33 20.37
CA LYS A 288 7.32 -38.05 21.65
C LYS A 288 6.60 -39.38 21.51
N ALA A 289 5.51 -39.42 20.73
CA ALA A 289 4.76 -40.65 20.48
C ALA A 289 5.61 -41.68 19.72
N VAL A 290 6.37 -41.26 18.71
CA VAL A 290 7.29 -42.14 17.97
C VAL A 290 8.43 -42.63 18.85
N GLU A 291 9.01 -41.77 19.70
CA GLU A 291 10.04 -42.18 20.66
C GLU A 291 9.52 -43.23 21.64
N HIS A 292 8.28 -43.05 22.14
CA HIS A 292 7.63 -44.03 23.02
C HIS A 292 7.33 -45.34 22.29
N ALA A 293 6.83 -45.28 21.05
CA ALA A 293 6.61 -46.46 20.22
C ALA A 293 7.91 -47.23 19.98
N GLY A 294 9.01 -46.53 19.68
CA GLY A 294 10.34 -47.14 19.54
C GLY A 294 10.80 -47.87 20.81
N LYS A 295 10.60 -47.29 22.00
CA LYS A 295 10.93 -47.96 23.27
C LYS A 295 10.10 -49.23 23.50
N THR A 296 8.79 -49.17 23.26
CA THR A 296 7.90 -50.33 23.35
C THR A 296 8.30 -51.42 22.36
N PHE A 297 8.75 -51.01 21.18
CA PHE A 297 9.20 -51.92 20.14
C PHE A 297 10.47 -52.67 20.53
N THR A 298 11.47 -51.99 21.10
CA THR A 298 12.67 -52.63 21.65
C THR A 298 12.32 -53.65 22.74
N GLN A 299 11.37 -53.34 23.62
CA GLN A 299 10.91 -54.29 24.66
C GLN A 299 10.20 -55.53 24.06
N GLN A 300 9.43 -55.35 22.99
CA GLN A 300 8.83 -56.49 22.28
C GLN A 300 9.88 -57.40 21.65
N GLN A 301 10.95 -56.81 21.10
CA GLN A 301 12.07 -57.57 20.52
C GLN A 301 12.77 -58.42 21.60
N GLU A 302 13.07 -57.84 22.76
CA GLU A 302 13.63 -58.57 23.90
C GLU A 302 12.70 -59.71 24.38
N THR A 303 11.39 -59.48 24.35
CA THR A 303 10.39 -60.50 24.72
C THR A 303 10.37 -61.66 23.72
N LEU A 304 10.46 -61.35 22.43
CA LEU A 304 10.50 -62.31 21.35
C LEU A 304 11.75 -63.20 21.41
N GLU A 305 12.91 -62.60 21.65
CA GLU A 305 14.17 -63.34 21.85
C GLU A 305 14.07 -64.30 23.04
N ASN A 306 13.45 -63.85 24.14
CA ASN A 306 13.20 -64.69 25.30
C ASN A 306 12.22 -65.84 25.00
N LEU A 307 11.16 -65.60 24.23
CA LEU A 307 10.23 -66.63 23.78
C LEU A 307 10.93 -67.67 22.91
N ARG A 308 11.75 -67.22 21.95
CA ARG A 308 12.57 -68.11 21.11
C ARG A 308 13.50 -68.99 21.91
N ARG A 309 14.17 -68.41 22.92
CA ARG A 309 15.03 -69.17 23.83
C ARG A 309 14.24 -70.23 24.60
N LYS A 310 13.10 -69.86 25.18
CA LYS A 310 12.24 -70.80 25.92
C LYS A 310 11.65 -71.89 25.03
N ALA A 311 11.24 -71.55 23.81
CA ALA A 311 10.76 -72.53 22.84
C ALA A 311 11.85 -73.57 22.55
N LYS A 312 13.10 -73.13 22.32
CA LYS A 312 14.23 -74.05 22.12
C LYS A 312 14.49 -74.95 23.34
N GLU A 313 14.41 -74.41 24.55
CA GLU A 313 14.54 -75.20 25.79
C GLU A 313 13.45 -76.30 25.89
N VAL A 314 12.20 -75.99 25.51
CA VAL A 314 11.09 -76.96 25.47
C VAL A 314 11.31 -78.01 24.39
N GLU A 315 11.80 -77.62 23.21
CA GLU A 315 12.12 -78.54 22.13
C GLU A 315 13.19 -79.56 22.57
N ASP A 316 14.26 -79.09 23.20
CA ASP A 316 15.34 -79.93 23.74
C ASP A 316 14.81 -80.89 24.82
N TRP A 317 13.92 -80.43 25.70
CA TRP A 317 13.28 -81.28 26.72
C TRP A 317 12.39 -82.36 26.09
N LEU A 318 11.56 -82.03 25.10
CA LEU A 318 10.70 -82.99 24.40
C LEU A 318 11.52 -84.04 23.64
N ARG A 319 12.68 -83.67 23.07
CA ARG A 319 13.61 -84.63 22.46
C ARG A 319 14.17 -85.60 23.49
N ALA A 320 14.59 -85.09 24.66
CA ALA A 320 15.13 -85.92 25.73
C ALA A 320 14.09 -86.90 26.30
N VAL A 321 12.87 -86.41 26.59
CA VAL A 321 11.76 -87.24 27.08
C VAL A 321 11.34 -88.29 26.04
N GLY A 322 11.23 -87.90 24.76
CA GLY A 322 10.90 -88.84 23.68
C GLY A 322 11.94 -89.96 23.50
N ALA A 323 13.22 -89.65 23.69
CA ALA A 323 14.30 -90.65 23.65
C ALA A 323 14.20 -91.64 24.82
N GLU A 324 13.81 -91.20 26.01
CA GLU A 324 13.66 -92.05 27.19
C GLU A 324 12.40 -92.92 27.13
N ILE A 325 11.30 -92.42 26.56
CA ILE A 325 10.06 -93.21 26.33
C ILE A 325 10.28 -94.32 25.28
N SER A 326 11.24 -94.13 24.36
CA SER A 326 11.53 -95.09 23.29
C SER A 326 12.54 -96.19 23.69
N ARG A 327 13.11 -96.12 24.89
CA ARG A 327 14.00 -97.14 25.47
C ARG A 327 13.22 -98.19 26.24
#